data_AF-A0AA89BRJ7-F1
#
_entry.id   AF-A0AA89BRJ7-F1
#
_cell.length_a   1.000
_cell.length_b   1.000
_cell.length_c   1.000
_cell.angle_alpha   90.00
_cell.angle_beta   90.00
_cell.angle_gamma   90.00
#
_symmetry.space_group_name_H-M   'P 1'
#
loop_
_entity.id
_entity.type
_entity.pdbx_description
1 polymer ?
#
loop_
_entity_poly.entity_id
_entity_poly.type
_entity_poly.pdbx_seq_one_letter_code
_entity_poly.pdbx_strand_id
1 'polypeptide(L)'
;MFENQYDVQRHVRRGCPMYENSEEEMDTDGEDDDEWYDYLINSVWKDHNKEFYKRVNELLKEKSLTEKEAKSEASKYTLPKDKKLFMKKYQRFLFRTIQLKSSKLHRKIMNQILEASKRKSVDKAVEAVVKNHKKDYDELFDESENESNENSDSEESDETE
;
A
#
# COMPACT_ATOMS: atom_id res chain seq x y z
N MET A 1 11.77 -8.93 -4.54
CA MET A 1 10.39 -9.44 -4.31
C MET A 1 10.42 -10.45 -3.16
N PHE A 2 9.51 -10.39 -2.17
CA PHE A 2 9.54 -11.32 -1.02
C PHE A 2 9.14 -12.75 -1.40
N GLU A 3 9.79 -13.74 -0.78
CA GLU A 3 9.60 -15.17 -1.07
C GLU A 3 8.64 -15.86 -0.09
N ASN A 4 8.58 -15.41 1.17
CA ASN A 4 7.72 -16.01 2.18
C ASN A 4 7.24 -14.99 3.25
N GLN A 5 6.29 -15.42 4.10
CA GLN A 5 5.68 -14.60 5.16
C GLN A 5 6.68 -14.19 6.25
N TYR A 6 7.72 -14.99 6.48
CA TYR A 6 8.78 -14.68 7.43
C TYR A 6 9.64 -13.50 6.95
N ASP A 7 9.93 -13.41 5.66
CA ASP A 7 10.68 -12.28 5.07
C ASP A 7 9.92 -10.96 5.21
N VAL A 8 8.60 -10.98 5.02
CA VAL A 8 7.76 -9.78 5.21
C VAL A 8 7.63 -9.40 6.67
N GLN A 9 7.47 -10.38 7.58
CA GLN A 9 7.48 -10.09 9.02
C GLN A 9 8.81 -9.48 9.46
N ARG A 10 9.94 -9.99 8.96
CA ARG A 10 11.27 -9.45 9.23
C ARG A 10 11.44 -8.04 8.65
N HIS A 11 10.98 -7.80 7.43
CA HIS A 11 11.06 -6.50 6.77
C HIS A 11 10.20 -5.43 7.46
N VAL A 12 8.97 -5.78 7.84
CA VAL A 12 8.07 -4.89 8.58
C VAL A 12 8.61 -4.59 9.99
N ARG A 13 9.13 -5.61 10.69
CA ARG A 13 9.68 -5.45 12.05
C ARG A 13 10.96 -4.61 12.10
N ARG A 14 11.80 -4.68 11.07
CA ARG A 14 13.08 -3.95 11.03
C ARG A 14 12.95 -2.53 10.48
N GLY A 15 11.76 -2.14 10.02
CA GLY A 15 11.57 -0.97 9.17
C GLY A 15 12.17 -1.24 7.79
N CYS A 16 11.55 -0.69 6.73
CA CYS A 16 12.22 -0.65 5.43
C CYS A 16 13.63 -0.08 5.65
N PRO A 17 14.70 -0.73 5.13
CA PRO A 17 16.01 -0.13 5.09
C PRO A 17 15.93 1.05 4.11
N MET A 18 15.44 2.18 4.60
CA MET A 18 15.63 3.46 3.94
C MET A 18 17.08 3.85 4.23
N TYR A 19 17.89 3.76 3.16
CA TYR A 19 19.19 4.42 3.02
C TYR A 19 20.30 4.05 4.01
N GLU A 20 21.14 3.10 3.61
CA GLU A 20 22.58 3.22 3.85
C GLU A 20 23.29 3.02 2.51
N ASN A 21 23.76 4.13 1.93
CA ASN A 21 24.73 4.26 0.84
C ASN A 21 24.67 3.26 -0.32
N SER A 22 24.05 3.69 -1.43
CA SER A 22 24.56 3.36 -2.75
C SER A 22 24.31 4.55 -3.69
N GLU A 23 25.35 5.34 -3.94
CA GLU A 23 25.49 6.15 -5.17
C GLU A 23 25.71 5.21 -6.37
N GLU A 24 24.83 4.23 -6.54
CA GLU A 24 24.76 3.45 -7.77
C GLU A 24 23.64 4.07 -8.58
N GLU A 25 24.03 4.73 -9.66
CA GLU A 25 23.16 5.08 -10.77
C GLU A 25 22.38 3.82 -11.15
N MET A 26 21.14 3.74 -10.67
CA MET A 26 20.17 2.82 -11.23
C MET A 26 19.87 3.34 -12.63
N ASP A 27 20.54 2.76 -13.63
CA ASP A 27 19.99 2.62 -14.96
C ASP A 27 18.62 1.96 -14.80
N THR A 28 17.59 2.78 -14.67
CA THR A 28 16.18 2.37 -14.79
C THR A 28 15.89 2.12 -16.26
N ASP A 29 16.52 1.08 -16.80
CA ASP A 29 16.22 0.56 -18.13
C ASP A 29 15.04 -0.40 -17.97
N GLY A 30 13.84 0.17 -18.09
CA GLY A 30 12.58 -0.54 -17.95
C GLY A 30 11.55 0.30 -17.20
N GLU A 31 10.76 1.07 -17.92
CA GLU A 31 9.48 1.61 -17.48
C GLU A 31 8.53 0.43 -17.17
N ASP A 32 8.76 -0.29 -16.07
CA ASP A 32 7.71 -1.03 -15.39
C ASP A 32 6.84 0.05 -14.73
N ASP A 33 5.81 0.50 -15.46
CA ASP A 33 4.73 1.33 -14.92
C ASP A 33 4.07 0.55 -13.78
N ASP A 34 4.60 0.74 -12.57
CA ASP A 34 4.05 0.20 -11.32
C ASP A 34 2.79 1.01 -10.94
N GLU A 35 1.79 1.04 -11.82
CA GLU A 35 0.53 1.80 -11.69
C GLU A 35 -0.15 1.58 -10.34
N TRP A 36 0.02 0.38 -9.77
CA TRP A 36 -0.52 0.02 -8.46
C TRP A 36 0.27 0.64 -7.29
N TYR A 37 1.59 0.73 -7.40
CA TYR A 37 2.41 1.43 -6.43
C TYR A 37 2.08 2.93 -6.45
N ASP A 38 1.92 3.49 -7.65
CA ASP A 38 1.45 4.86 -7.84
C ASP A 38 0.05 5.05 -7.26
N TYR A 39 -0.87 4.10 -7.45
CA TYR A 39 -2.18 4.14 -6.80
C TYR A 39 -2.07 4.16 -5.26
N LEU A 40 -1.19 3.35 -4.68
CA LEU A 40 -0.96 3.30 -3.23
C LEU A 40 -0.44 4.65 -2.70
N ILE A 41 0.58 5.21 -3.36
CA ILE A 41 1.15 6.53 -3.04
C ILE A 41 0.07 7.60 -3.16
N ASN A 42 -0.65 7.62 -4.30
CA ASN A 42 -1.69 8.61 -4.57
C ASN A 42 -2.85 8.51 -3.57
N SER A 43 -3.23 7.31 -3.15
CA SER A 43 -4.24 7.11 -2.10
C SER A 43 -3.81 7.71 -0.78
N VAL A 44 -2.58 7.41 -0.32
CA VAL A 44 -2.04 7.98 0.93
C VAL A 44 -1.87 9.49 0.83
N TRP A 45 -1.42 10.00 -0.32
CA TRP A 45 -1.26 11.43 -0.56
C TRP A 45 -2.61 12.18 -0.53
N LYS A 46 -3.67 11.60 -1.11
CA LYS A 46 -5.02 12.16 -1.05
C LYS A 46 -5.55 12.19 0.38
N ASP A 47 -5.38 11.10 1.12
CA ASP A 47 -5.79 11.00 2.53
C ASP A 47 -5.04 12.04 3.38
N HIS A 48 -3.70 12.12 3.21
CA HIS A 48 -2.82 13.10 3.85
C HIS A 48 -3.30 14.53 3.60
N ASN A 49 -3.47 14.94 2.34
CA ASN A 49 -3.85 16.30 2.02
C ASN A 49 -5.21 16.67 2.60
N LYS A 50 -6.16 15.74 2.58
CA LYS A 50 -7.49 15.97 3.16
C LYS A 50 -7.40 16.24 4.66
N GLU A 51 -6.67 15.41 5.40
CA GLU A 51 -6.53 15.57 6.86
C GLU A 51 -5.64 16.76 7.23
N PHE A 52 -4.57 17.00 6.48
CA PHE A 52 -3.67 18.14 6.62
C PHE A 52 -4.40 19.47 6.46
N TYR A 53 -5.13 19.68 5.35
CA TYR A 53 -5.85 20.93 5.14
C TYR A 53 -7.04 21.10 6.09
N LYS A 54 -7.69 19.99 6.51
CA LYS A 54 -8.68 20.05 7.59
C LYS A 54 -8.04 20.63 8.86
N ARG A 55 -6.86 20.12 9.26
CA ARG A 55 -6.16 20.58 10.46
C ARG A 55 -5.64 22.01 10.34
N VAL A 56 -5.14 22.41 9.17
CA VAL A 56 -4.74 23.80 8.90
C VAL A 56 -5.92 24.75 9.08
N ASN A 57 -7.10 24.40 8.55
CA ASN A 57 -8.30 25.23 8.68
C ASN A 57 -8.82 25.32 10.12
N GLU A 58 -8.71 24.25 10.91
CA GLU A 58 -9.02 24.27 12.35
C GLU A 58 -8.05 25.21 13.09
N LEU A 59 -6.74 25.08 12.85
CA LEU A 59 -5.71 25.90 13.49
C LEU A 59 -5.84 27.38 13.14
N LEU A 60 -6.25 27.72 11.92
CA LEU A 60 -6.52 29.11 11.51
C LEU A 60 -7.77 29.72 12.17
N LYS A 61 -8.74 28.89 12.56
CA LYS A 61 -9.97 29.33 13.23
C LYS A 61 -9.81 29.41 14.75
N GLU A 62 -9.12 28.45 15.34
CA GLU A 62 -8.94 28.31 16.80
C GLU A 62 -7.80 29.18 17.32
N LYS A 63 -6.75 29.33 16.52
CA LYS A 63 -5.58 30.12 16.86
C LYS A 63 -5.42 31.20 15.80
N SER A 64 -5.14 32.43 16.21
CA SER A 64 -4.83 33.53 15.28
C SER A 64 -3.45 33.39 14.63
N LEU A 65 -3.15 32.19 14.14
CA LEU A 65 -1.89 31.83 13.49
C LEU A 65 -1.91 32.28 12.04
N THR A 66 -0.72 32.54 11.51
CA THR A 66 -0.56 32.71 10.07
C THR A 66 -0.71 31.37 9.36
N GLU A 67 -1.06 31.38 8.07
CA GLU A 67 -1.17 30.16 7.25
C GLU A 67 0.12 29.32 7.28
N LYS A 68 1.28 29.99 7.33
CA LYS A 68 2.59 29.33 7.39
C LYS A 68 2.80 28.59 8.72
N GLU A 69 2.39 29.19 9.83
CA GLU A 69 2.48 28.58 11.16
C GLU A 69 1.48 27.44 11.32
N ALA A 70 0.24 27.62 10.85
CA ALA A 70 -0.78 26.58 10.86
C ALA A 70 -0.36 25.35 10.04
N LYS A 71 0.25 25.53 8.86
CA LYS A 71 0.84 24.44 8.06
C LYS A 71 1.98 23.73 8.79
N SER A 72 2.89 24.48 9.41
CA SER A 72 4.01 23.91 10.17
C SER A 72 3.53 23.07 11.35
N GLU A 73 2.51 23.55 12.08
CA GLU A 73 1.96 22.84 13.22
C GLU A 73 1.14 21.63 12.79
N ALA A 74 0.31 21.73 11.75
CA ALA A 74 -0.41 20.60 11.18
C ALA A 74 0.54 19.47 10.75
N SER A 75 1.65 19.81 10.08
CA SER A 75 2.65 18.83 9.61
C SER A 75 3.24 17.99 10.74
N LYS A 76 3.45 18.57 11.93
CA LYS A 76 4.01 17.84 13.08
C LYS A 76 3.10 16.71 13.56
N TYR A 77 1.79 16.86 13.38
CA TYR A 77 0.79 15.89 13.82
C TYR A 77 0.38 14.91 12.73
N THR A 78 0.28 15.36 11.48
CA THR A 78 -0.15 14.51 10.36
C THR A 78 0.97 13.57 9.91
N LEU A 79 2.21 14.06 9.72
CA LEU A 79 3.32 13.27 9.18
C LEU A 79 3.55 11.92 9.89
N PRO A 80 3.54 11.82 11.24
CA PRO A 80 3.69 10.52 11.91
C PRO A 80 2.49 9.59 11.67
N LYS A 81 1.27 10.12 11.66
CA LYS A 81 0.05 9.35 11.37
C LYS A 81 0.05 8.83 9.94
N ASP A 82 0.47 9.65 8.99
CA ASP A 82 0.54 9.29 7.57
C ASP A 82 1.60 8.23 7.31
N LYS A 83 2.77 8.35 7.96
CA LYS A 83 3.81 7.30 7.91
C LYS A 83 3.27 5.98 8.43
N LYS A 84 2.53 5.99 9.55
CA LYS A 84 1.90 4.80 10.11
C LYS A 84 0.85 4.20 9.15
N LEU A 85 0.03 5.06 8.53
CA LEU A 85 -1.00 4.65 7.57
C LEU A 85 -0.38 4.04 6.30
N PHE A 86 0.65 4.67 5.75
CA PHE A 86 1.41 4.16 4.61
C PHE A 86 1.98 2.78 4.92
N MET A 87 2.68 2.63 6.04
CA MET A 87 3.26 1.35 6.44
C MET A 87 2.19 0.26 6.63
N LYS A 88 1.01 0.60 7.17
CA LYS A 88 -0.11 -0.33 7.30
C LYS A 88 -0.65 -0.78 5.93
N LYS A 89 -0.86 0.15 5.00
CA LYS A 89 -1.32 -0.17 3.63
C LYS A 89 -0.28 -0.99 2.87
N TYR A 90 1.00 -0.61 2.96
CA TYR A 90 2.11 -1.33 2.35
C TYR A 90 2.27 -2.75 2.92
N GLN A 91 2.19 -2.91 4.25
CA GLN A 91 2.21 -4.22 4.88
C GLN A 91 1.07 -5.11 4.37
N ARG A 92 -0.16 -4.60 4.29
CA ARG A 92 -1.31 -5.34 3.73
C ARG A 92 -1.03 -5.79 2.30
N PHE A 93 -0.47 -4.92 1.47
CA PHE A 93 -0.07 -5.25 0.10
C PHE A 93 0.94 -6.40 0.09
N LEU A 94 2.03 -6.33 0.87
CA LEU A 94 3.02 -7.39 0.95
C LEU A 94 2.42 -8.73 1.37
N PHE A 95 1.52 -8.71 2.35
CA PHE A 95 0.81 -9.91 2.80
C PHE A 95 -0.05 -10.53 1.70
N ARG A 96 -0.85 -9.72 0.99
CA ARG A 96 -1.67 -10.21 -0.14
C ARG A 96 -0.80 -10.79 -1.25
N THR A 97 0.33 -10.17 -1.57
CA THR A 97 1.26 -10.69 -2.58
C THR A 97 1.82 -12.06 -2.19
N ILE A 98 2.16 -12.27 -0.92
CA ILE A 98 2.61 -13.60 -0.45
C ILE A 98 1.47 -14.61 -0.47
N GLN A 99 0.27 -14.24 0.01
CA GLN A 99 -0.90 -15.12 0.00
C GLN A 99 -1.22 -15.56 -1.43
N LEU A 100 -1.18 -14.63 -2.38
CA LEU A 100 -1.36 -14.94 -3.79
C LEU A 100 -0.29 -15.92 -4.26
N LYS A 101 1.00 -15.62 -4.07
CA LYS A 101 2.12 -16.49 -4.47
C LYS A 101 2.06 -17.90 -3.89
N SER A 102 1.66 -18.03 -2.63
CA SER A 102 1.55 -19.32 -1.94
C SER A 102 0.26 -20.09 -2.28
N SER A 103 -0.75 -19.40 -2.81
CA SER A 103 -2.04 -20.00 -3.12
C SER A 103 -1.91 -21.12 -4.17
N LYS A 104 -2.73 -22.17 -4.00
CA LYS A 104 -2.84 -23.25 -4.99
C LYS A 104 -3.40 -22.73 -6.32
N LEU A 105 -4.30 -21.74 -6.26
CA LEU A 105 -4.89 -21.12 -7.44
C LEU A 105 -3.83 -20.39 -8.27
N HIS A 106 -3.02 -19.53 -7.66
CA HIS A 106 -1.93 -18.84 -8.37
C HIS A 106 -0.95 -19.83 -9.00
N ARG A 107 -0.53 -20.88 -8.27
CA ARG A 107 0.33 -21.93 -8.84
C ARG A 107 -0.33 -22.64 -10.03
N LYS A 108 -1.62 -22.95 -9.94
CA LYS A 108 -2.39 -23.56 -11.04
C LYS A 108 -2.44 -22.64 -12.26
N ILE A 109 -2.73 -21.36 -12.05
CA ILE A 109 -2.80 -20.34 -13.11
C ILE A 109 -1.43 -20.14 -13.75
N MET A 110 -0.36 -19.99 -12.96
CA MET A 110 1.00 -19.87 -13.46
C MET A 110 1.42 -21.08 -14.29
N ASN A 111 1.09 -22.29 -13.85
CA ASN A 111 1.35 -23.51 -14.63
C ASN A 111 0.59 -23.52 -15.97
N GLN A 112 -0.65 -23.03 -15.99
CA GLN A 112 -1.43 -22.92 -17.23
C GLN A 112 -0.86 -21.85 -18.17
N ILE A 113 -0.39 -20.72 -17.63
CA ILE A 113 0.29 -19.68 -18.42
C ILE A 113 1.56 -20.26 -19.04
N LEU A 114 2.38 -20.97 -18.26
CA LEU A 114 3.60 -21.63 -18.74
C LEU A 114 3.30 -22.68 -19.82
N GLU A 115 2.20 -23.44 -19.69
CA GLU A 115 1.82 -24.42 -20.72
C GLU A 115 1.31 -23.73 -21.99
N ALA A 116 0.51 -22.67 -21.85
CA ALA A 116 -0.01 -21.90 -22.97
C ALA A 116 1.09 -21.11 -23.70
N SER A 117 2.11 -20.64 -22.99
CA SER A 117 3.24 -19.89 -23.55
C SER A 117 4.17 -20.76 -24.39
N LYS A 118 4.12 -22.09 -24.27
CA LYS A 118 4.81 -23.00 -25.20
C LYS A 118 4.30 -22.88 -26.64
N ARG A 119 3.09 -22.33 -26.84
CA ARG A 119 2.41 -22.27 -28.15
C ARG A 119 2.03 -20.86 -28.59
N LYS A 120 2.16 -19.86 -27.72
CA LYS A 120 1.77 -18.46 -27.94
C LYS A 120 2.76 -17.54 -27.24
N SER A 121 2.80 -16.26 -27.58
CA SER A 121 3.54 -15.27 -26.78
C SER A 121 3.03 -15.27 -25.33
N VAL A 122 3.92 -14.93 -24.39
CA VAL A 122 3.60 -14.89 -22.95
C VAL A 122 2.37 -14.03 -22.71
N ASP A 123 2.27 -12.86 -23.31
CA ASP A 123 1.14 -11.95 -23.14
C ASP A 123 -0.19 -12.58 -23.58
N LYS A 124 -0.21 -13.28 -24.71
CA LYS A 124 -1.40 -13.99 -25.21
C LYS A 124 -1.75 -15.20 -24.36
N ALA A 125 -0.76 -15.81 -23.71
CA ALA A 125 -0.98 -16.91 -22.77
C ALA A 125 -1.56 -16.38 -21.45
N VAL A 126 -1.03 -15.28 -20.92
CA VAL A 126 -1.55 -14.57 -19.74
C VAL A 126 -3.00 -14.15 -19.99
N GLU A 127 -3.28 -13.41 -21.06
CA GLU A 127 -4.62 -12.92 -21.37
C GLU A 127 -5.65 -14.06 -21.49
N ALA A 128 -5.29 -15.14 -22.20
CA ALA A 128 -6.17 -16.29 -22.38
C ALA A 128 -6.47 -17.02 -21.07
N VAL A 129 -5.46 -17.21 -20.20
CA VAL A 129 -5.63 -17.92 -18.93
C VAL A 129 -6.37 -17.05 -17.91
N VAL A 130 -6.04 -15.75 -17.81
CA VAL A 130 -6.74 -14.80 -16.94
C VAL A 130 -8.22 -14.71 -17.31
N LYS A 131 -8.55 -14.65 -18.61
CA LYS A 131 -9.94 -14.64 -19.08
C LYS A 131 -10.72 -15.90 -18.66
N ASN A 132 -10.08 -17.06 -18.64
CA ASN A 132 -10.70 -18.31 -18.20
C ASN A 132 -10.91 -18.39 -16.68
N HIS A 133 -10.10 -17.64 -15.92
CA HIS A 133 -10.14 -17.60 -14.46
C HIS A 133 -10.78 -16.32 -13.89
N LYS A 134 -11.43 -15.51 -14.73
CA LYS A 134 -11.98 -14.22 -14.34
C LYS A 134 -12.88 -14.30 -13.08
N LYS A 135 -13.77 -15.28 -13.02
CA LYS A 135 -14.67 -15.47 -11.87
C LYS A 135 -13.92 -15.79 -10.57
N ASP A 136 -12.88 -16.62 -10.66
CA ASP A 136 -12.05 -16.99 -9.50
C ASP A 136 -11.29 -15.78 -8.94
N TYR A 137 -10.97 -14.80 -9.80
CA TYR A 137 -10.38 -13.53 -9.38
C TYR A 137 -11.41 -12.57 -8.80
N ASP A 138 -12.58 -12.43 -9.42
CA ASP A 138 -13.65 -11.54 -8.95
C ASP A 138 -14.06 -11.92 -7.50
N GLU A 139 -14.17 -13.21 -7.18
CA GLU A 139 -14.47 -13.71 -5.82
C GLU A 139 -13.37 -13.36 -4.79
N LEU A 140 -12.10 -13.31 -5.20
CA LEU A 140 -10.96 -12.98 -4.33
C LEU A 140 -10.93 -11.50 -3.92
N PHE A 141 -11.54 -10.61 -4.70
CA PHE A 141 -11.59 -9.18 -4.43
C PHE A 141 -12.89 -8.75 -3.75
N ASP A 142 -14.00 -9.45 -3.98
CA ASP A 142 -15.29 -9.18 -3.34
C ASP A 142 -15.28 -9.41 -1.81
N GLU A 143 -14.46 -10.35 -1.31
CA GLU A 143 -14.33 -10.56 0.14
C GLU A 143 -13.65 -9.39 0.88
N SER A 144 -13.01 -8.46 0.16
CA SER A 144 -12.20 -7.40 0.76
C SER A 144 -12.92 -6.08 1.07
N GLU A 145 -14.18 -5.93 0.66
CA GLU A 145 -15.03 -4.78 1.04
C GLU A 145 -15.78 -4.98 2.37
N ASN A 146 -15.71 -6.17 2.97
CA ASN A 146 -16.39 -6.52 4.22
C ASN A 146 -15.53 -6.42 5.49
N GLU A 147 -14.28 -5.94 5.42
CA GLU A 147 -13.56 -5.55 6.65
C GLU A 147 -14.09 -4.18 7.13
N SER A 148 -15.19 -4.30 7.86
CA SER A 148 -15.85 -3.30 8.69
C SER A 148 -14.92 -2.23 9.25
N ASN A 149 -15.34 -1.02 8.92
CA ASN A 149 -15.03 0.28 9.49
C ASN A 149 -15.16 0.29 11.03
N GLU A 150 -14.19 -0.27 11.76
CA GLU A 150 -14.02 0.02 13.20
C GLU A 150 -12.99 1.15 13.37
N ASN A 151 -13.48 2.36 13.12
CA ASN A 151 -13.04 3.53 13.87
C ASN A 151 -13.50 3.33 15.32
N SER A 152 -12.62 2.80 16.19
CA SER A 152 -12.76 3.01 17.63
C SER A 152 -11.80 4.12 18.01
N ASP A 153 -12.27 5.33 17.84
CA ASP A 153 -11.75 6.53 18.49
C ASP A 153 -12.02 6.35 19.99
N SER A 154 -10.98 6.00 20.75
CA SER A 154 -11.03 6.07 22.21
C SER A 154 -10.07 7.16 22.62
N GLU A 155 -10.60 8.38 22.67
CA GLU A 155 -10.07 9.43 23.53
C GLU A 155 -10.08 8.89 24.97
N GLU A 156 -8.91 8.74 25.59
CA GLU A 156 -8.81 8.69 27.04
C GLU A 156 -7.90 9.84 27.46
N SER A 157 -8.58 10.91 27.87
CA SER A 157 -8.00 12.12 28.44
C SER A 157 -7.37 11.80 29.80
N ASP A 158 -6.18 12.37 30.00
CA ASP A 158 -5.53 12.59 31.29
C ASP A 158 -6.53 13.16 32.33
N GLU A 159 -6.69 12.46 33.45
CA GLU A 159 -6.95 13.09 34.74
C GLU A 159 -5.75 12.81 35.65
N THR A 160 -4.85 13.79 35.70
CA THR A 160 -3.91 14.00 36.80
C THR A 160 -4.58 14.91 37.84
N GLU A 161 -4.80 14.40 39.05
CA GLU A 161 -4.71 15.17 40.29
C GLU A 161 -3.59 14.57 41.17
#